data_AF-V5FNF4-F1
#
_entry.id   AF-V5FNF4-F1
#
_cell.length_a   1.000
_cell.length_b   1.000
_cell.length_c   1.000
_cell.angle_alpha   90.00
_cell.angle_beta   90.00
_cell.angle_gamma   90.00
#
_symmetry.space_group_name_H-M   'P 1'
#
loop_
_entity.id
_entity.type
_entity.pdbx_description
1 polymer ?
#
loop_
_entity_poly.entity_id
_entity_poly.type
_entity_poly.pdbx_seq_one_letter_code
_entity_poly.pdbx_strand_id
1 'polypeptide(L)'
;MSVRFKDIFNTLRKNQNKSHRDDHEKTCDGLFQIFQSVYDLDEKALYITKKQAKSLGIKIDEMALVDCDGEYTLRRREGSFRPLSIETLNACPLDENDEDAKELSQRVRGWSNMASYLEDNRCTVCDTLGSELDQLANTSRRVGAGENARSSKLLKLNTWRPSGGLCDDIVHSYYAGMLKFNVGVTQYFFVQASYLSAYRREYEPHVSIILDHYYQGREDISHAELSTILAAMVTQMEHNKLQSHSITPFLLISFMDSFHGRILQAHTTNDGLVIQKSRLCSFRTQQEFDKSMSLFLRWMASERVGNTHQQVQLDPSKGEPADVKAIRKAMKGFFITTPADGRTGDVPTQPPSSYLQAVQVTR
;
A
#
# COMPACT_ATOMS: atom_id res chain seq x y z
N MET A 1 0.62 22.42 3.76
CA MET A 1 -0.32 22.79 4.85
C MET A 1 -1.60 22.00 4.62
N SER A 2 -1.92 21.08 5.54
CA SER A 2 -3.07 20.15 5.45
C SER A 2 -4.41 20.90 5.38
N VAL A 3 -5.37 20.30 4.68
CA VAL A 3 -6.74 20.78 4.40
C VAL A 3 -7.57 21.07 5.68
N ARG A 4 -7.03 20.77 6.87
CA ARG A 4 -7.60 21.11 8.19
C ARG A 4 -7.84 22.61 8.50
N PHE A 5 -7.68 23.52 7.53
CA PHE A 5 -7.74 24.98 7.78
C PHE A 5 -8.70 25.82 6.93
N LYS A 6 -9.61 25.26 6.12
CA LYS A 6 -10.55 26.13 5.36
C LYS A 6 -12.01 25.69 5.41
N ASP A 7 -12.71 26.31 6.36
CA ASP A 7 -14.03 26.93 6.25
C ASP A 7 -15.22 26.11 5.72
N ILE A 8 -16.08 25.71 6.66
CA ILE A 8 -17.32 26.41 7.04
C ILE A 8 -18.16 27.05 5.89
N PHE A 9 -19.37 26.48 5.74
CA PHE A 9 -20.60 26.92 5.05
C PHE A 9 -20.69 26.89 3.50
N ASN A 10 -21.64 26.08 3.00
CA ASN A 10 -22.82 26.64 2.34
C ASN A 10 -23.99 25.66 2.26
N THR A 11 -25.19 26.21 2.27
CA THR A 11 -26.24 25.64 3.07
C THR A 11 -27.60 25.94 2.40
N LEU A 12 -28.23 24.93 1.77
CA LEU A 12 -29.71 24.69 1.62
C LEU A 12 -30.07 23.54 0.62
N ARG A 13 -29.21 22.53 0.45
CA ARG A 13 -29.54 21.17 -0.02
C ARG A 13 -29.22 20.16 1.09
N LYS A 14 -29.74 20.49 2.29
CA LYS A 14 -28.94 20.63 3.50
C LYS A 14 -28.96 19.45 4.48
N ASN A 15 -29.86 18.48 4.34
CA ASN A 15 -30.00 17.44 5.37
C ASN A 15 -29.36 16.10 4.96
N GLN A 16 -29.56 15.64 3.72
CA GLN A 16 -28.89 14.42 3.24
C GLN A 16 -27.40 14.64 2.97
N ASN A 17 -27.03 15.77 2.32
CA ASN A 17 -25.62 16.11 2.11
C ASN A 17 -24.89 16.44 3.43
N LYS A 18 -25.61 16.93 4.44
CA LYS A 18 -25.02 17.14 5.77
C LYS A 18 -24.79 15.82 6.49
N SER A 19 -25.76 14.91 6.52
CA SER A 19 -25.54 13.57 7.10
C SER A 19 -24.39 12.84 6.40
N HIS A 20 -24.36 12.82 5.06
CA HIS A 20 -23.26 12.19 4.32
C HIS A 20 -21.91 12.84 4.63
N ARG A 21 -21.85 14.17 4.68
CA ARG A 21 -20.61 14.88 5.03
C ARG A 21 -20.18 14.61 6.47
N ASP A 22 -21.12 14.62 7.41
CA ASP A 22 -20.85 14.33 8.81
C ASP A 22 -20.33 12.88 8.97
N ASP A 23 -20.88 11.91 8.22
CA ASP A 23 -20.43 10.51 8.24
C ASP A 23 -19.06 10.34 7.56
N HIS A 24 -18.81 11.08 6.48
CA HIS A 24 -17.52 11.15 5.80
C HIS A 24 -16.42 11.70 6.72
N GLU A 25 -16.67 12.84 7.37
CA GLU A 25 -15.75 13.47 8.31
C GLU A 25 -15.47 12.56 9.51
N LYS A 26 -16.50 11.94 10.10
CA LYS A 26 -16.32 10.96 11.18
C LYS A 26 -15.51 9.74 10.75
N THR A 27 -15.74 9.23 9.53
CA THR A 27 -14.98 8.09 9.01
C THR A 27 -13.52 8.46 8.79
N CYS A 28 -13.25 9.66 8.28
CA CYS A 28 -11.90 10.21 8.15
C CYS A 28 -11.20 10.32 9.51
N ASP A 29 -11.86 10.90 10.50
CA ASP A 29 -11.33 11.03 11.86
C ASP A 29 -11.09 9.66 12.51
N GLY A 30 -12.00 8.71 12.30
CA GLY A 30 -11.86 7.34 12.78
C GLY A 30 -10.64 6.63 12.19
N LEU A 31 -10.45 6.71 10.88
CA LEU A 31 -9.27 6.17 10.20
C LEU A 31 -7.98 6.84 10.69
N PHE A 32 -7.99 8.16 10.89
CA PHE A 32 -6.84 8.89 11.39
C PHE A 32 -6.49 8.50 12.83
N GLN A 33 -7.48 8.29 13.70
CA GLN A 33 -7.26 7.78 15.06
C GLN A 33 -6.65 6.38 15.07
N ILE A 34 -7.11 5.49 14.18
CA ILE A 34 -6.50 4.16 14.00
C ILE A 34 -5.07 4.31 13.51
N PHE A 35 -4.81 5.18 12.52
CA PHE A 35 -3.48 5.45 11.99
C PHE A 35 -2.50 5.93 13.08
N GLN A 36 -2.91 6.91 13.89
CA GLN A 36 -2.11 7.37 15.03
C GLN A 36 -1.84 6.24 16.03
N SER A 37 -2.86 5.45 16.35
CA SER A 37 -2.71 4.33 17.29
C SER A 37 -1.74 3.27 16.77
N VAL A 38 -1.74 2.98 15.46
CA VAL A 38 -0.77 2.08 14.81
C VAL A 38 0.63 2.68 14.81
N TYR A 39 0.74 3.97 14.49
CA TYR A 39 2.00 4.70 14.48
C TYR A 39 2.67 4.74 15.87
N ASP A 40 1.87 4.81 16.94
CA ASP A 40 2.36 4.81 18.32
C ASP A 40 2.63 3.40 18.90
N LEU A 41 2.37 2.32 18.15
CA LEU A 41 2.79 0.97 18.55
C LEU A 41 4.31 0.87 18.58
N ASP A 42 4.84 -0.05 19.41
CA ASP A 42 6.29 -0.31 19.53
C ASP A 42 6.93 -0.47 18.15
N GLU A 43 7.80 0.49 17.79
CA GLU A 43 8.46 0.60 16.49
C GLU A 43 9.30 -0.63 16.13
N LYS A 44 9.66 -1.46 17.12
CA LYS A 44 10.42 -2.70 16.91
C LYS A 44 9.56 -3.85 16.39
N ALA A 45 8.23 -3.77 16.52
CA ALA A 45 7.33 -4.82 16.09
C ALA A 45 7.00 -4.68 14.59
N LEU A 46 7.75 -5.38 13.73
CA LEU A 46 7.51 -5.43 12.28
C LEU A 46 6.12 -5.99 11.89
N TYR A 47 5.50 -6.73 12.81
CA TYR A 47 4.22 -7.42 12.60
C TYR A 47 3.23 -7.16 13.72
N ILE A 48 1.97 -7.05 13.33
CA ILE A 48 0.82 -6.82 14.20
C ILE A 48 -0.04 -8.08 14.20
N THR A 49 -0.22 -8.66 15.38
CA THR A 49 -1.04 -9.86 15.54
C THR A 49 -2.52 -9.56 15.29
N LYS A 50 -3.30 -10.57 14.92
CA LYS A 50 -4.77 -10.44 14.76
C LYS A 50 -5.45 -9.88 16.01
N LYS A 51 -4.94 -10.19 17.21
CA LYS A 51 -5.46 -9.67 18.49
C LYS A 51 -5.22 -8.16 18.63
N GLN A 52 -4.01 -7.70 18.30
CA GLN A 52 -3.67 -6.26 18.30
C GLN A 52 -4.50 -5.51 17.25
N ALA A 53 -4.59 -6.03 16.03
CA ALA A 53 -5.43 -5.44 14.99
C ALA A 53 -6.91 -5.33 15.44
N LYS A 54 -7.46 -6.39 16.05
CA LYS A 54 -8.82 -6.37 16.59
C LYS A 54 -9.01 -5.30 17.68
N SER A 55 -8.02 -5.12 18.57
CA SER A 55 -8.09 -4.07 19.61
C SER A 55 -8.05 -2.64 19.05
N LEU A 56 -7.63 -2.48 17.80
CA LEU A 56 -7.64 -1.22 17.06
C LEU A 56 -8.90 -1.05 16.18
N GLY A 57 -9.88 -1.95 16.27
CA GLY A 57 -11.08 -1.92 15.42
C GLY A 57 -10.81 -2.37 13.97
N ILE A 58 -9.74 -3.15 13.75
CA ILE A 58 -9.37 -3.68 12.44
C ILE A 58 -9.75 -5.15 12.36
N LYS A 59 -10.57 -5.49 11.37
CA LYS A 59 -10.95 -6.86 11.06
C LYS A 59 -10.04 -7.40 9.96
N ILE A 60 -9.24 -8.42 10.28
CA ILE A 60 -8.39 -9.13 9.31
C ILE A 60 -9.08 -10.44 8.93
N ASP A 61 -9.50 -10.51 7.68
CA ASP A 61 -10.15 -11.66 7.07
C ASP A 61 -9.22 -12.34 6.04
N GLU A 62 -9.32 -13.66 5.93
CA GLU A 62 -8.60 -14.42 4.91
C GLU A 62 -9.25 -14.21 3.55
N MET A 63 -8.45 -13.79 2.58
CA MET A 63 -8.84 -13.73 1.18
C MET A 63 -8.58 -15.09 0.55
N ALA A 64 -9.64 -15.90 0.42
CA ALA A 64 -9.55 -17.19 -0.23
C ALA A 64 -9.33 -17.00 -1.75
N LEU A 65 -8.07 -17.11 -2.17
CA LEU A 65 -7.68 -17.15 -3.57
C LEU A 65 -7.74 -18.62 -4.03
N VAL A 66 -8.95 -19.14 -4.26
CA VAL A 66 -9.12 -20.50 -4.79
C VAL A 66 -8.90 -20.45 -6.30
N ASP A 67 -7.86 -21.14 -6.75
CA ASP A 67 -7.50 -21.33 -8.15
C ASP A 67 -7.98 -22.72 -8.58
N CYS A 68 -9.28 -22.87 -8.77
CA CYS A 68 -9.85 -23.99 -9.50
C CYS A 68 -10.25 -23.43 -10.86
N ASP A 69 -9.55 -23.86 -11.91
CA ASP A 69 -9.90 -23.58 -13.32
C ASP A 69 -9.88 -22.09 -13.74
N GLY A 70 -9.07 -21.26 -13.08
CA GLY A 70 -8.84 -19.87 -13.51
C GLY A 70 -9.90 -18.86 -13.05
N GLU A 71 -11.01 -19.30 -12.46
CA GLU A 71 -12.04 -18.44 -11.89
C GLU A 71 -11.80 -18.16 -10.40
N TYR A 72 -11.46 -16.91 -10.08
CA TYR A 72 -11.41 -16.44 -8.70
C TYR A 72 -12.83 -16.18 -8.18
N THR A 73 -13.31 -17.04 -7.30
CA THR A 73 -14.52 -16.77 -6.53
C THR A 73 -14.18 -15.89 -5.32
N LEU A 74 -14.01 -14.58 -5.56
CA LEU A 74 -14.25 -13.61 -4.48
C LEU A 74 -15.64 -13.88 -3.93
N ARG A 75 -15.78 -14.09 -2.61
CA ARG A 75 -17.11 -14.15 -1.99
C ARG A 75 -17.83 -12.86 -2.40
N ARG A 76 -18.90 -13.04 -3.18
CA ARG A 76 -19.52 -12.07 -4.13
C ARG A 76 -20.02 -10.75 -3.53
N ARG A 77 -19.82 -10.46 -2.24
CA ARG A 77 -20.49 -9.36 -1.53
C ARG A 77 -19.60 -8.24 -1.01
N GLU A 78 -18.27 -8.36 -1.02
CA GLU A 78 -17.41 -7.38 -0.30
C GLU A 78 -16.09 -7.02 -1.01
N GLY A 79 -15.94 -7.38 -2.30
CA GLY A 79 -14.75 -7.03 -3.07
C GLY A 79 -14.85 -5.64 -3.69
N SER A 80 -13.82 -4.81 -3.54
CA SER A 80 -13.71 -3.52 -4.26
C SER A 80 -12.81 -3.62 -5.50
N PHE A 81 -12.18 -4.77 -5.69
CA PHE A 81 -11.31 -5.09 -6.80
C PHE A 81 -11.71 -6.44 -7.36
N ARG A 82 -11.88 -6.51 -8.68
CA ARG A 82 -12.13 -7.76 -9.40
C ARG A 82 -10.91 -8.08 -10.26
N PRO A 83 -10.13 -9.11 -9.93
CA PRO A 83 -8.95 -9.44 -10.72
C PRO A 83 -9.32 -9.73 -12.17
N LEU A 84 -8.40 -9.41 -13.09
CA LEU A 84 -8.51 -9.76 -14.49
C LEU A 84 -8.74 -11.27 -14.65
N SER A 85 -9.46 -11.71 -15.68
CA SER A 85 -9.56 -13.15 -15.97
C SER A 85 -8.22 -13.69 -16.50
N ILE A 86 -7.97 -14.99 -16.33
CA ILE A 86 -6.73 -15.60 -16.86
C ILE A 86 -6.73 -15.60 -18.39
N GLU A 87 -7.91 -15.80 -18.99
CA GLU A 87 -8.12 -15.75 -20.44
C GLU A 87 -7.77 -14.36 -20.98
N THR A 88 -8.17 -13.30 -20.28
CA THR A 88 -7.89 -11.93 -20.70
C THR A 88 -6.39 -11.61 -20.58
N LEU A 89 -5.72 -12.09 -19.51
CA LEU A 89 -4.27 -11.96 -19.38
C LEU A 89 -3.54 -12.69 -20.52
N ASN A 90 -3.94 -13.93 -20.81
CA ASN A 90 -3.34 -14.76 -21.87
C ASN A 90 -3.61 -14.23 -23.27
N ALA A 91 -4.75 -13.56 -23.49
CA ALA A 91 -5.09 -12.92 -24.76
C ALA A 91 -4.23 -11.66 -25.05
N CYS A 92 -3.46 -11.18 -24.08
CA CYS A 92 -2.56 -10.03 -24.21
C CYS A 92 -1.11 -10.41 -23.86
N PRO A 93 -0.44 -11.27 -24.66
CA PRO A 93 0.94 -11.67 -24.39
C PRO A 93 1.91 -10.48 -24.53
N LEU A 94 3.10 -10.60 -23.95
CA LEU A 94 4.18 -9.64 -24.17
C LEU A 94 4.52 -9.54 -25.67
N ASP A 95 4.83 -8.33 -26.14
CA ASP A 95 5.23 -8.09 -27.52
C ASP A 95 6.71 -8.45 -27.71
N GLU A 96 6.99 -9.66 -28.20
CA GLU A 96 8.35 -10.16 -28.40
C GLU A 96 9.12 -9.40 -29.51
N ASN A 97 8.49 -8.46 -30.24
CA ASN A 97 9.18 -7.56 -31.17
C ASN A 97 9.66 -6.26 -30.50
N ASP A 98 9.15 -5.95 -29.30
CA ASP A 98 9.62 -4.85 -28.47
C ASP A 98 10.79 -5.36 -27.62
N GLU A 99 12.00 -4.82 -27.83
CA GLU A 99 13.22 -5.35 -27.21
C GLU A 99 13.15 -5.31 -25.67
N ASP A 100 12.54 -4.27 -25.07
CA ASP A 100 12.36 -4.18 -23.62
C ASP A 100 11.41 -5.30 -23.11
N ALA A 101 10.30 -5.54 -23.79
CA ALA A 101 9.36 -6.61 -23.43
C ALA A 101 9.98 -8.02 -23.62
N LYS A 102 10.79 -8.20 -24.65
CA LYS A 102 11.51 -9.44 -24.94
C LYS A 102 12.60 -9.72 -23.89
N GLU A 103 13.38 -8.71 -23.50
CA GLU A 103 14.38 -8.85 -22.42
C GLU A 103 13.70 -9.25 -21.11
N LEU A 104 12.59 -8.59 -20.75
CA LEU A 104 11.81 -8.93 -19.58
C LEU A 104 11.25 -10.36 -19.65
N SER A 105 10.70 -10.75 -20.80
CA SER A 105 10.21 -12.12 -21.05
C SER A 105 11.29 -13.16 -20.81
N GLN A 106 12.52 -12.92 -21.28
CA GLN A 106 13.66 -13.80 -21.06
C GLN A 106 14.09 -13.86 -19.58
N ARG A 107 14.15 -12.70 -18.91
CA ARG A 107 14.50 -12.62 -17.48
C ARG A 107 13.50 -13.39 -16.61
N VAL A 108 12.21 -13.24 -16.87
CA VAL A 108 11.13 -13.95 -16.18
C VAL A 108 11.16 -15.46 -16.45
N ARG A 109 11.38 -15.89 -17.69
CA ARG A 109 11.53 -17.33 -18.02
C ARG A 109 12.79 -17.96 -17.40
N GLY A 110 13.78 -17.14 -17.07
CA GLY A 110 15.02 -17.53 -16.39
C GLY A 110 15.00 -17.30 -14.89
N TRP A 111 13.83 -17.15 -14.27
CA TRP A 111 13.70 -16.78 -12.86
C TRP A 111 14.46 -17.71 -11.91
N SER A 112 14.51 -19.01 -12.14
CA SER A 112 15.29 -19.92 -11.28
C SER A 112 16.78 -19.54 -11.15
N ASN A 113 17.39 -19.05 -12.23
CA ASN A 113 18.77 -18.56 -12.19
C ASN A 113 18.87 -17.23 -11.42
N MET A 114 17.89 -16.35 -11.62
CA MET A 114 17.79 -15.09 -10.88
C MET A 114 17.60 -15.33 -9.37
N ALA A 115 16.68 -16.22 -8.99
CA ALA A 115 16.44 -16.56 -7.60
C ALA A 115 17.70 -17.07 -6.91
N SER A 116 18.44 -17.98 -7.57
CA SER A 116 19.73 -18.48 -7.07
C SER A 116 20.75 -17.34 -6.90
N TYR A 117 20.85 -16.45 -7.89
CA TYR A 117 21.72 -15.28 -7.81
C TYR A 117 21.36 -14.35 -6.64
N LEU A 118 20.06 -14.08 -6.43
CA LEU A 118 19.60 -13.22 -5.34
C LEU A 118 19.91 -13.83 -3.95
N GLU A 119 19.76 -15.15 -3.80
CA GLU A 119 20.13 -15.87 -2.58
C GLU A 119 21.63 -15.77 -2.27
N ASP A 120 22.48 -15.95 -3.29
CA ASP A 120 23.94 -15.93 -3.14
C ASP A 120 24.51 -14.53 -2.86
N ASN A 121 23.92 -13.50 -3.47
CA ASN A 121 24.46 -12.14 -3.44
C ASN A 121 23.83 -11.23 -2.37
N ARG A 122 22.90 -11.76 -1.56
CA ARG A 122 22.13 -10.99 -0.55
C ARG A 122 21.48 -9.74 -1.16
N CYS A 123 21.04 -9.84 -2.40
CA CYS A 123 20.26 -8.79 -3.05
C CYS A 123 18.85 -8.74 -2.46
N THR A 124 18.21 -7.58 -2.54
CA THR A 124 16.84 -7.39 -2.05
C THR A 124 15.86 -8.10 -3.00
N VAL A 125 15.32 -9.22 -2.52
CA VAL A 125 14.40 -10.08 -3.28
C VAL A 125 13.07 -9.35 -3.47
N CYS A 126 12.62 -8.61 -2.45
CA CYS A 126 11.38 -7.83 -2.54
C CYS A 126 11.44 -6.81 -3.68
N ASP A 127 12.52 -6.04 -3.78
CA ASP A 127 12.68 -5.01 -4.82
C ASP A 127 12.66 -5.61 -6.22
N THR A 128 13.31 -6.77 -6.38
CA THR A 128 13.33 -7.46 -7.67
C THR A 128 11.92 -7.92 -8.04
N LEU A 129 11.19 -8.57 -7.13
CA LEU A 129 9.81 -9.00 -7.39
C LEU A 129 8.86 -7.82 -7.66
N GLY A 130 8.98 -6.74 -6.89
CA GLY A 130 8.21 -5.52 -7.07
C GLY A 130 8.47 -4.87 -8.44
N SER A 131 9.74 -4.80 -8.83
CA SER A 131 10.17 -4.27 -10.13
C SER A 131 9.69 -5.13 -11.30
N GLU A 132 9.83 -6.46 -11.22
CA GLU A 132 9.35 -7.38 -12.25
C GLU A 132 7.83 -7.26 -12.43
N LEU A 133 7.07 -7.19 -11.34
CA LEU A 133 5.62 -6.99 -11.40
C LEU A 133 5.23 -5.65 -12.06
N ASP A 134 5.83 -4.53 -11.63
CA ASP A 134 5.55 -3.22 -12.25
C ASP A 134 5.94 -3.21 -13.72
N GLN A 135 7.09 -3.76 -14.08
CA GLN A 135 7.52 -3.82 -15.49
C GLN A 135 6.54 -4.64 -16.34
N LEU A 136 6.15 -5.82 -15.87
CA LEU A 136 5.20 -6.72 -16.56
C LEU A 136 3.79 -6.11 -16.72
N ALA A 137 3.38 -5.25 -15.79
CA ALA A 137 2.05 -4.65 -15.78
C ALA A 137 1.99 -3.29 -16.50
N ASN A 138 2.99 -2.44 -16.27
CA ASN A 138 2.95 -1.01 -16.58
C ASN A 138 3.99 -0.59 -17.62
N THR A 139 5.10 -1.29 -17.80
CA THR A 139 6.17 -0.85 -18.72
C THR A 139 6.09 -1.59 -20.03
N SER A 140 6.08 -2.92 -19.98
CA SER A 140 6.21 -3.75 -21.18
C SER A 140 4.98 -3.72 -22.06
N ARG A 141 5.24 -3.64 -23.37
CA ARG A 141 4.20 -3.70 -24.38
C ARG A 141 3.63 -5.10 -24.48
N ARG A 142 2.34 -5.15 -24.74
CA ARG A 142 1.57 -6.36 -25.00
C ARG A 142 0.86 -6.23 -26.33
N VAL A 143 0.83 -7.32 -27.08
CA VAL A 143 0.05 -7.42 -28.31
C VAL A 143 -1.40 -7.58 -27.91
N GLY A 144 -2.27 -6.68 -28.36
CA GLY A 144 -3.70 -6.81 -28.07
C GLY A 144 -4.35 -7.90 -28.93
N ALA A 145 -5.58 -8.27 -28.59
CA ALA A 145 -6.34 -9.25 -29.36
C ALA A 145 -6.85 -8.64 -30.69
N GLY A 146 -6.47 -9.25 -31.82
CA GLY A 146 -7.01 -8.96 -33.16
C GLY A 146 -6.02 -8.36 -34.17
N GLU A 147 -6.34 -8.44 -35.47
CA GLU A 147 -5.44 -8.06 -36.60
C GLU A 147 -5.03 -6.59 -36.63
N ASN A 148 -5.74 -5.70 -35.91
CA ASN A 148 -5.45 -4.27 -35.81
C ASN A 148 -5.16 -3.80 -34.38
N ALA A 149 -4.86 -4.74 -33.48
CA ALA A 149 -4.69 -4.41 -32.09
C ALA A 149 -3.43 -3.55 -31.87
N ARG A 150 -3.62 -2.38 -31.28
CA ARG A 150 -2.50 -1.51 -30.92
C ARG A 150 -1.78 -2.10 -29.71
N SER A 151 -0.45 -2.07 -29.72
CA SER A 151 0.36 -2.43 -28.56
C SER A 151 -0.08 -1.58 -27.34
N SER A 152 -0.35 -2.22 -26.20
CA SER A 152 -0.76 -1.55 -24.98
C SER A 152 -0.02 -2.11 -23.76
N LYS A 153 -0.24 -1.51 -22.60
CA LYS A 153 0.26 -1.97 -21.30
C LYS A 153 -0.87 -2.66 -20.55
N LEU A 154 -0.58 -3.64 -19.70
CA LEU A 154 -1.63 -4.41 -19.00
C LEU A 154 -2.53 -3.50 -18.16
N LEU A 155 -1.94 -2.56 -17.42
CA LEU A 155 -2.68 -1.60 -16.59
C LEU A 155 -3.65 -0.72 -17.37
N LYS A 156 -3.39 -0.48 -18.66
CA LYS A 156 -4.29 0.32 -19.50
C LYS A 156 -5.60 -0.41 -19.84
N LEU A 157 -5.64 -1.74 -19.76
CA LEU A 157 -6.85 -2.51 -20.04
C LEU A 157 -8.00 -2.12 -19.10
N ASN A 158 -7.67 -1.93 -17.83
CA ASN A 158 -8.60 -1.45 -16.81
C ASN A 158 -8.29 -0.03 -16.37
N THR A 159 -7.73 0.81 -17.26
CA THR A 159 -7.54 2.25 -17.06
C THR A 159 -6.85 2.65 -15.74
N TRP A 160 -5.88 1.85 -15.29
CA TRP A 160 -4.96 2.27 -14.22
C TRP A 160 -3.91 3.24 -14.76
N ARG A 161 -3.57 4.25 -13.96
CA ARG A 161 -2.53 5.24 -14.26
C ARG A 161 -1.45 5.20 -13.18
N PRO A 162 -0.16 5.08 -13.56
CA PRO A 162 0.93 5.20 -12.61
C PRO A 162 1.05 6.64 -12.10
N SER A 163 1.36 6.79 -10.83
CA SER A 163 1.61 8.09 -10.18
C SER A 163 3.11 8.45 -10.13
N GLY A 164 4.00 7.50 -10.44
CA GLY A 164 5.46 7.70 -10.40
C GLY A 164 6.08 7.61 -9.00
N GLY A 165 5.48 6.82 -8.09
CA GLY A 165 5.96 6.62 -6.71
C GLY A 165 4.91 7.04 -5.69
N LEU A 166 5.30 7.49 -4.50
CA LEU A 166 4.36 8.14 -3.57
C LEU A 166 4.05 9.54 -4.06
N CYS A 167 2.77 9.84 -4.26
CA CYS A 167 2.30 11.19 -4.57
C CYS A 167 1.25 11.65 -3.56
N ASP A 168 1.09 12.96 -3.42
CA ASP A 168 0.15 13.57 -2.46
C ASP A 168 -1.32 13.19 -2.71
N ASP A 169 -1.67 12.75 -3.93
CA ASP A 169 -3.01 12.30 -4.28
C ASP A 169 -3.33 10.89 -3.76
N ILE A 170 -2.31 10.10 -3.40
CA ILE A 170 -2.44 8.72 -2.90
C ILE A 170 -2.07 8.67 -1.43
N VAL A 171 -0.89 9.18 -1.06
CA VAL A 171 -0.45 9.35 0.34
C VAL A 171 0.08 10.77 0.49
N HIS A 172 -0.67 11.61 1.19
CA HIS A 172 -0.26 12.99 1.45
C HIS A 172 1.06 13.01 2.21
N SER A 173 1.97 13.89 1.80
CA SER A 173 3.34 14.08 2.33
C SER A 173 3.42 14.14 3.85
N TYR A 174 2.43 14.73 4.51
CA TYR A 174 2.29 14.70 5.98
C TYR A 174 2.26 13.26 6.53
N TYR A 175 1.43 12.38 5.98
CA TYR A 175 1.36 10.98 6.41
C TYR A 175 2.55 10.18 5.90
N ALA A 176 3.08 10.50 4.71
CA ALA A 176 4.31 9.90 4.22
C ALA A 176 5.48 10.14 5.20
N GLY A 177 5.57 11.33 5.80
CA GLY A 177 6.54 11.62 6.86
C GLY A 177 6.31 10.83 8.16
N MET A 178 5.10 10.32 8.39
CA MET A 178 4.77 9.42 9.49
C MET A 178 5.04 7.94 9.15
N LEU A 179 5.23 7.60 7.88
CA LEU A 179 5.76 6.31 7.47
C LEU A 179 7.28 6.34 7.74
N LYS A 180 7.65 6.28 9.04
CA LYS A 180 8.99 6.43 9.66
C LYS A 180 10.12 5.54 9.11
N PHE A 181 9.86 4.85 8.02
CA PHE A 181 10.70 3.82 7.44
C PHE A 181 11.28 4.22 6.08
N ASN A 182 10.98 5.42 5.57
CA ASN A 182 11.40 5.85 4.22
C ASN A 182 12.55 6.88 4.19
N VAL A 183 13.16 7.21 5.35
CA VAL A 183 14.24 8.21 5.43
C VAL A 183 15.34 7.77 6.40
N GLY A 184 16.25 6.91 5.93
CA GLY A 184 17.48 6.56 6.68
C GLY A 184 18.19 5.28 6.23
N VAL A 185 19.29 4.97 6.92
CA VAL A 185 20.19 3.81 6.69
C VAL A 185 19.55 2.46 7.11
N THR A 186 18.34 2.48 7.68
CA THR A 186 17.59 1.31 8.18
C THR A 186 16.18 1.29 7.60
N GLN A 187 16.06 1.50 6.30
CA GLN A 187 14.79 1.38 5.61
C GLN A 187 14.31 -0.08 5.68
N TYR A 188 13.16 -0.31 6.33
CA TYR A 188 12.58 -1.65 6.47
C TYR A 188 11.58 -1.97 5.35
N PHE A 189 11.08 -0.95 4.65
CA PHE A 189 10.23 -1.14 3.48
C PHE A 189 10.31 0.04 2.50
N PHE A 190 9.94 -0.18 1.26
CA PHE A 190 9.90 0.83 0.20
C PHE A 190 8.57 0.76 -0.57
N VAL A 191 8.05 1.92 -0.97
CA VAL A 191 6.88 1.98 -1.86
C VAL A 191 7.39 2.02 -3.30
N GLN A 192 7.40 0.85 -3.93
CA GLN A 192 7.92 0.64 -5.28
C GLN A 192 7.14 1.41 -6.33
N ALA A 193 5.81 1.31 -6.27
CA ALA A 193 4.94 1.95 -7.23
C ALA A 193 3.57 2.20 -6.64
N SER A 194 2.86 3.19 -7.19
CA SER A 194 1.45 3.38 -6.88
C SER A 194 0.64 3.80 -8.11
N TYR A 195 -0.66 3.52 -8.04
CA TYR A 195 -1.58 3.64 -9.15
C TYR A 195 -2.92 4.20 -8.67
N LEU A 196 -3.53 5.00 -9.53
CA LEU A 196 -4.87 5.55 -9.37
C LEU A 196 -5.64 5.37 -10.69
N SER A 197 -6.95 5.60 -10.66
CA SER A 197 -7.75 5.58 -11.88
C SER A 197 -7.30 6.65 -12.89
N ALA A 198 -7.22 6.29 -14.17
CA ALA A 198 -7.02 7.25 -15.25
C ALA A 198 -8.25 8.13 -15.51
N TYR A 199 -9.42 7.76 -14.96
CA TYR A 199 -10.61 8.60 -14.98
C TYR A 199 -10.48 9.77 -13.98
N ARG A 200 -11.44 10.69 -14.03
CA ARG A 200 -11.46 11.82 -13.08
C ARG A 200 -11.69 11.29 -11.68
N ARG A 201 -10.98 11.86 -10.70
CA ARG A 201 -10.92 11.36 -9.33
C ARG A 201 -12.29 11.29 -8.67
N GLU A 202 -13.16 12.25 -8.95
CA GLU A 202 -14.54 12.30 -8.44
C GLU A 202 -15.43 11.11 -8.79
N TYR A 203 -14.98 10.21 -9.66
CA TYR A 203 -15.71 9.00 -10.03
C TYR A 203 -15.13 7.73 -9.40
N GLU A 204 -13.82 7.71 -9.14
CA GLU A 204 -13.11 6.48 -8.75
C GLU A 204 -12.05 6.78 -7.67
N PRO A 205 -12.37 6.50 -6.39
CA PRO A 205 -11.47 6.72 -5.26
C PRO A 205 -10.42 5.60 -5.11
N HIS A 206 -10.53 4.51 -5.86
CA HIS A 206 -9.64 3.36 -5.71
C HIS A 206 -8.19 3.72 -6.03
N VAL A 207 -7.29 3.19 -5.21
CA VAL A 207 -5.85 3.31 -5.37
C VAL A 207 -5.19 1.95 -5.15
N SER A 208 -4.00 1.76 -5.72
CA SER A 208 -3.19 0.57 -5.48
C SER A 208 -1.72 0.94 -5.25
N ILE A 209 -1.03 0.14 -4.43
CA ILE A 209 0.39 0.30 -4.12
C ILE A 209 1.11 -1.06 -4.20
N ILE A 210 2.34 -1.06 -4.71
CA ILE A 210 3.33 -2.13 -4.50
C ILE A 210 4.26 -1.71 -3.36
N LEU A 211 4.42 -2.59 -2.37
CA LEU A 211 5.20 -2.37 -1.17
C LEU A 211 6.24 -3.48 -0.99
N ASP A 212 7.50 -3.09 -0.90
CA ASP A 212 8.62 -4.00 -0.75
C ASP A 212 9.10 -3.99 0.69
N HIS A 213 9.30 -5.17 1.29
CA HIS A 213 9.68 -5.35 2.68
C HIS A 213 11.06 -6.00 2.78
N TYR A 214 12.00 -5.28 3.41
CA TYR A 214 13.37 -5.71 3.65
C TYR A 214 13.50 -6.66 4.87
N TYR A 215 12.49 -7.49 5.09
CA TYR A 215 12.41 -8.46 6.17
C TYR A 215 11.56 -9.68 5.77
N GLN A 216 11.72 -10.76 6.55
CA GLN A 216 11.05 -12.02 6.28
C GLN A 216 9.53 -11.93 6.41
N GLY A 217 8.82 -12.51 5.45
CA GLY A 217 7.36 -12.61 5.45
C GLY A 217 6.81 -13.46 6.60
N ARG A 218 5.75 -12.97 7.23
CA ARG A 218 4.93 -13.71 8.21
C ARG A 218 3.46 -13.59 7.88
N GLU A 219 2.66 -14.53 8.37
CA GLU A 219 1.21 -14.52 8.13
C GLU A 219 0.47 -13.40 8.86
N ASP A 220 1.02 -12.87 9.95
CA ASP A 220 0.53 -11.64 10.59
C ASP A 220 0.61 -10.46 9.61
N ILE A 221 -0.23 -9.44 9.78
CA ILE A 221 -0.14 -8.21 8.98
C ILE A 221 1.10 -7.43 9.40
N SER A 222 1.83 -6.87 8.45
CA SER A 222 2.99 -6.06 8.79
C SER A 222 2.57 -4.65 9.23
N HIS A 223 3.35 -4.05 10.12
CA HIS A 223 3.20 -2.64 10.49
C HIS A 223 3.23 -1.74 9.26
N ALA A 224 4.21 -1.95 8.37
CA ALA A 224 4.37 -1.22 7.11
C ALA A 224 3.15 -1.28 6.20
N GLU A 225 2.55 -2.46 6.03
CA GLU A 225 1.34 -2.64 5.22
C GLU A 225 0.17 -1.87 5.82
N LEU A 226 -0.04 -2.04 7.13
CA LEU A 226 -1.17 -1.42 7.82
C LEU A 226 -1.03 0.11 7.83
N SER A 227 0.15 0.64 8.13
CA SER A 227 0.43 2.07 8.10
C SER A 227 0.25 2.65 6.69
N THR A 228 0.69 1.94 5.65
CA THR A 228 0.53 2.39 4.26
C THR A 228 -0.95 2.43 3.85
N ILE A 229 -1.71 1.38 4.17
CA ILE A 229 -3.17 1.31 3.92
C ILE A 229 -3.86 2.49 4.61
N LEU A 230 -3.61 2.69 5.90
CA LEU A 230 -4.26 3.75 6.68
C LEU A 230 -3.88 5.15 6.20
N ALA A 231 -2.59 5.40 5.95
CA ALA A 231 -2.11 6.68 5.44
C ALA A 231 -2.76 7.03 4.08
N ALA A 232 -2.86 6.03 3.20
CA ALA A 232 -3.53 6.21 1.91
C ALA A 232 -5.02 6.45 2.08
N MET A 233 -5.73 5.61 2.84
CA MET A 233 -7.18 5.75 3.04
C MET A 233 -7.56 7.08 3.69
N VAL A 234 -6.79 7.56 4.68
CA VAL A 234 -6.99 8.90 5.25
C VAL A 234 -6.77 9.99 4.19
N THR A 235 -5.70 9.89 3.40
CA THR A 235 -5.45 10.81 2.27
C THR A 235 -6.63 10.84 1.29
N GLN A 236 -7.17 9.67 0.95
CA GLN A 236 -8.33 9.56 0.05
C GLN A 236 -9.57 10.23 0.65
N MET A 237 -9.82 10.04 1.96
CA MET A 237 -10.96 10.67 2.64
C MET A 237 -10.80 12.19 2.74
N GLU A 238 -9.58 12.71 2.93
CA GLU A 238 -9.34 14.16 2.96
C GLU A 238 -9.35 14.80 1.57
N HIS A 239 -9.29 14.01 0.50
CA HIS A 239 -9.16 14.50 -0.86
C HIS A 239 -10.42 15.27 -1.30
N ASN A 240 -10.27 16.54 -1.66
CA ASN A 240 -11.38 17.44 -1.98
C ASN A 240 -12.31 16.96 -3.11
N LYS A 241 -11.79 16.24 -4.11
CA LYS A 241 -12.59 15.64 -5.18
C LYS A 241 -13.35 14.37 -4.79
N LEU A 242 -13.07 13.78 -3.62
CA LEU A 242 -13.62 12.50 -3.19
C LEU A 242 -14.72 12.62 -2.12
N GLN A 243 -15.20 13.84 -1.82
CA GLN A 243 -16.20 14.10 -0.77
C GLN A 243 -17.54 13.37 -0.99
N SER A 244 -17.83 12.92 -2.21
CA SER A 244 -19.02 12.12 -2.54
C SER A 244 -18.86 10.64 -2.24
N HIS A 245 -17.66 10.15 -1.90
CA HIS A 245 -17.38 8.76 -1.60
C HIS A 245 -17.16 8.60 -0.10
N SER A 246 -17.92 7.69 0.53
CA SER A 246 -17.74 7.35 1.96
C SER A 246 -16.82 6.15 2.17
N ILE A 247 -16.48 5.43 1.09
CA ILE A 247 -15.59 4.27 1.10
C ILE A 247 -14.43 4.56 0.15
N THR A 248 -13.20 4.34 0.62
CA THR A 248 -11.96 4.55 -0.14
C THR A 248 -11.21 3.24 -0.29
N PRO A 249 -11.54 2.43 -1.31
CA PRO A 249 -10.92 1.13 -1.48
C PRO A 249 -9.43 1.22 -1.77
N PHE A 250 -8.69 0.30 -1.18
CA PHE A 250 -7.24 0.25 -1.30
C PHE A 250 -6.77 -1.16 -1.65
N LEU A 251 -5.91 -1.31 -2.64
CA LEU A 251 -5.26 -2.57 -3.03
C LEU A 251 -3.76 -2.50 -2.77
N LEU A 252 -3.25 -3.32 -1.86
CA LEU A 252 -1.82 -3.46 -1.59
C LEU A 252 -1.31 -4.76 -2.17
N ILE A 253 -0.20 -4.70 -2.88
CA ILE A 253 0.62 -5.86 -3.21
C ILE A 253 1.91 -5.74 -2.43
N SER A 254 2.20 -6.72 -1.59
CA SER A 254 3.37 -6.71 -0.72
C SER A 254 4.36 -7.79 -1.13
N PHE A 255 5.65 -7.46 -1.22
CA PHE A 255 6.74 -8.42 -1.42
C PHE A 255 7.71 -8.40 -0.24
N MET A 256 8.19 -9.57 0.16
CA MET A 256 9.08 -9.75 1.30
C MET A 256 10.35 -10.46 0.88
N ASP A 257 11.47 -10.10 1.53
CA ASP A 257 12.81 -10.63 1.22
C ASP A 257 12.95 -12.16 1.36
N SER A 258 11.96 -12.82 1.94
CA SER A 258 11.88 -14.28 2.05
C SER A 258 11.41 -15.02 0.78
N PHE A 259 11.38 -14.38 -0.40
CA PHE A 259 10.74 -14.88 -1.64
C PHE A 259 9.23 -15.10 -1.50
N HIS A 260 8.58 -14.22 -0.74
CA HIS A 260 7.13 -14.28 -0.58
C HIS A 260 6.50 -12.96 -1.00
N GLY A 261 5.26 -13.04 -1.48
CA GLY A 261 4.41 -11.88 -1.61
C GLY A 261 2.99 -12.19 -1.19
N ARG A 262 2.16 -11.15 -1.06
CA ARG A 262 0.72 -11.30 -0.83
C ARG A 262 -0.07 -10.11 -1.32
N ILE A 263 -1.37 -10.32 -1.46
CA ILE A 263 -2.33 -9.30 -1.87
C ILE A 263 -3.23 -8.95 -0.68
N LEU A 264 -3.45 -7.67 -0.46
CA LEU A 264 -4.38 -7.14 0.51
C LEU A 264 -5.37 -6.20 -0.18
N GLN A 265 -6.65 -6.28 0.18
CA GLN A 265 -7.59 -5.21 -0.11
C GLN A 265 -8.20 -4.71 1.19
N ALA A 266 -8.42 -3.40 1.26
CA ALA A 266 -8.97 -2.76 2.43
C ALA A 266 -10.11 -1.81 2.05
N HIS A 267 -11.11 -1.75 2.93
CA HIS A 267 -12.21 -0.80 2.84
C HIS A 267 -12.84 -0.58 4.22
N THR A 268 -13.52 0.55 4.39
CA THR A 268 -14.27 0.89 5.61
C THR A 268 -15.67 0.30 5.58
N THR A 269 -16.14 -0.15 6.73
CA THR A 269 -17.55 -0.52 6.99
C THR A 269 -18.04 0.17 8.26
N ASN A 270 -19.34 0.04 8.57
CA ASN A 270 -19.89 0.56 9.83
C ASN A 270 -19.30 -0.15 11.07
N ASP A 271 -18.73 -1.34 10.89
CA ASP A 271 -18.20 -2.16 11.98
C ASP A 271 -16.69 -2.00 12.19
N GLY A 272 -15.98 -1.32 11.28
CA GLY A 272 -14.53 -1.18 11.37
C GLY A 272 -13.81 -1.01 10.03
N LEU A 273 -12.49 -1.02 10.10
CA LEU A 273 -11.64 -1.22 8.92
C LEU A 273 -11.56 -2.71 8.62
N VAL A 274 -11.98 -3.12 7.43
CA VAL A 274 -11.83 -4.50 6.95
C VAL A 274 -10.61 -4.59 6.06
N ILE A 275 -9.71 -5.52 6.39
CA ILE A 275 -8.57 -5.89 5.56
C ILE A 275 -8.71 -7.37 5.21
N GLN A 276 -8.91 -7.65 3.93
CA GLN A 276 -8.84 -9.00 3.40
C GLN A 276 -7.43 -9.24 2.89
N LYS A 277 -6.79 -10.32 3.32
CA LYS A 277 -5.39 -10.62 3.03
C LYS A 277 -5.24 -12.05 2.51
N SER A 278 -4.49 -12.24 1.44
CA SER A 278 -4.13 -13.58 0.96
C SER A 278 -3.11 -14.26 1.89
N ARG A 279 -2.94 -15.57 1.72
CA ARG A 279 -1.75 -16.27 2.22
C ARG A 279 -0.50 -15.74 1.51
N LEU A 280 0.67 -15.99 2.09
CA LEU A 280 1.93 -15.76 1.41
C LEU A 280 2.07 -16.70 0.20
N CYS A 281 2.26 -16.10 -0.98
CA CYS A 281 2.59 -16.80 -2.22
C CYS A 281 4.12 -16.87 -2.35
N SER A 282 4.64 -18.04 -2.68
CA SER A 282 6.08 -18.28 -2.88
C SER A 282 6.51 -17.86 -4.29
N PHE A 283 7.77 -17.46 -4.42
CA PHE A 283 8.46 -17.15 -5.67
C PHE A 283 9.84 -17.84 -5.73
N ARG A 284 10.06 -18.93 -5.00
CA ARG A 284 11.41 -19.55 -4.91
C ARG A 284 11.81 -20.31 -6.17
N THR A 285 10.86 -21.04 -6.75
CA THR A 285 11.08 -21.82 -7.97
C THR A 285 10.44 -21.15 -9.18
N GLN A 286 10.85 -21.54 -10.40
CA GLN A 286 10.20 -21.07 -11.63
C GLN A 286 8.69 -21.34 -11.63
N GLN A 287 8.28 -22.54 -11.22
CA GLN A 287 6.86 -22.91 -11.19
C GLN A 287 6.04 -22.05 -10.22
N GLU A 288 6.60 -21.79 -9.02
CA GLU A 288 5.96 -20.91 -8.05
C GLU A 288 5.91 -19.46 -8.54
N PHE A 289 6.99 -18.99 -9.17
CA PHE A 289 7.03 -17.67 -9.79
C PHE A 289 5.96 -17.52 -10.87
N ASP A 290 5.89 -18.43 -11.84
CA ASP A 290 4.94 -18.34 -12.96
C ASP A 290 3.49 -18.30 -12.45
N LYS A 291 3.18 -19.16 -11.46
CA LYS A 291 1.86 -19.22 -10.83
C LYS A 291 1.54 -17.94 -10.06
N SER A 292 2.44 -17.52 -9.16
CA SER A 292 2.21 -16.37 -8.28
C SER A 292 2.22 -15.05 -9.06
N MET A 293 3.15 -14.88 -10.00
CA MET A 293 3.26 -13.66 -10.81
C MET A 293 2.03 -13.49 -11.72
N SER A 294 1.52 -14.57 -12.30
CA SER A 294 0.25 -14.55 -13.06
C SER A 294 -0.92 -14.06 -12.20
N LEU A 295 -1.06 -14.60 -10.98
CA LEU A 295 -2.05 -14.14 -10.00
C LEU A 295 -1.88 -12.64 -9.69
N PHE A 296 -0.67 -12.18 -9.41
CA PHE A 296 -0.40 -10.80 -9.00
C PHE A 296 -0.69 -9.82 -10.14
N LEU A 297 -0.31 -10.16 -11.38
CA LEU A 297 -0.64 -9.38 -12.57
C LEU A 297 -2.15 -9.19 -12.75
N ARG A 298 -2.93 -10.26 -12.53
CA ARG A 298 -4.40 -10.19 -12.63
C ARG A 298 -5.00 -9.25 -11.59
N TRP A 299 -4.47 -9.23 -10.37
CA TRP A 299 -4.91 -8.31 -9.32
C TRP A 299 -4.46 -6.88 -9.56
N MET A 300 -3.23 -6.69 -10.00
CA MET A 300 -2.69 -5.37 -10.30
C MET A 300 -3.45 -4.69 -11.44
N ALA A 301 -3.85 -5.47 -12.45
CA ALA A 301 -4.74 -5.05 -13.53
C ALA A 301 -6.22 -5.30 -13.22
N SER A 302 -6.63 -5.32 -11.95
CA SER A 302 -8.03 -5.54 -11.57
C SER A 302 -8.96 -4.45 -12.07
N GLU A 303 -10.21 -4.82 -12.30
CA GLU A 303 -11.28 -3.84 -12.40
C GLU A 303 -11.62 -3.27 -11.03
N ARG A 304 -11.91 -1.97 -11.00
CA ARG A 304 -12.40 -1.27 -9.81
C ARG A 304 -13.91 -1.44 -9.74
N VAL A 305 -14.39 -2.11 -8.71
CA VAL A 305 -15.80 -2.44 -8.52
C VAL A 305 -16.28 -2.00 -7.12
N GLY A 306 -17.57 -2.15 -6.87
CA GLY A 306 -18.20 -1.79 -5.59
C GLY A 306 -18.77 -0.36 -5.58
N ASN A 307 -19.76 -0.13 -4.72
CA ASN A 307 -20.40 1.17 -4.56
C ASN A 307 -19.71 2.00 -3.48
N THR A 308 -18.82 2.91 -3.89
CA THR A 308 -18.05 3.75 -2.97
C THR A 308 -18.82 4.96 -2.44
N HIS A 309 -20.00 5.25 -3.00
CA HIS A 309 -20.93 6.28 -2.53
C HIS A 309 -21.86 5.78 -1.42
N GLN A 310 -21.86 4.48 -1.12
CA GLN A 310 -22.64 3.93 -0.03
C GLN A 310 -22.17 4.55 1.29
N GLN A 311 -23.12 5.10 2.05
CA GLN A 311 -22.84 5.69 3.35
C GLN A 311 -22.26 4.65 4.31
N VAL A 312 -21.14 5.03 4.92
CA VAL A 312 -20.45 4.29 5.95
C VAL A 312 -20.06 5.30 7.04
N GLN A 313 -20.25 4.89 8.29
CA GLN A 313 -19.85 5.67 9.46
C GLN A 313 -18.95 4.80 10.33
N LEU A 314 -17.63 4.94 10.15
CA LEU A 314 -16.65 4.32 11.04
C LEU A 314 -16.61 5.10 12.37
N ASP A 315 -17.01 4.45 13.45
CA ASP A 315 -16.93 5.00 14.80
C ASP A 315 -16.10 4.07 15.70
N PRO A 316 -14.80 4.34 15.89
CA PRO A 316 -13.91 3.51 16.70
C PRO A 316 -14.38 3.36 18.16
N SER A 317 -15.25 4.26 18.63
CA SER A 317 -15.76 4.25 20.02
C SER A 317 -16.90 3.26 20.27
N LYS A 318 -17.52 2.71 19.20
CA LYS A 318 -18.61 1.73 19.31
C LYS A 318 -18.13 0.28 19.47
N GLY A 319 -16.85 -0.01 19.23
CA GLY A 319 -16.27 -1.30 19.58
C GLY A 319 -16.06 -1.37 21.10
N GLU A 320 -16.45 -2.46 21.75
CA GLU A 320 -16.06 -2.71 23.14
C GLU A 320 -14.54 -2.54 23.27
N PRO A 321 -14.06 -1.52 24.00
CA PRO A 321 -12.64 -1.28 24.09
C PRO A 321 -12.01 -2.42 24.88
N ALA A 322 -11.24 -3.27 24.21
CA ALA A 322 -10.29 -4.16 24.88
C ALA A 322 -9.30 -3.27 25.64
N ASP A 323 -9.53 -3.09 26.94
CA ASP A 323 -8.79 -2.26 27.90
C ASP A 323 -7.81 -1.24 27.29
N VAL A 324 -8.36 -0.34 26.47
CA VAL A 324 -7.62 0.80 25.89
C VAL A 324 -7.11 1.71 27.01
N LYS A 325 -7.69 1.59 28.22
CA LYS A 325 -7.24 2.24 29.45
C LYS A 325 -5.87 1.71 29.89
N ALA A 326 -5.62 0.40 29.84
CA ALA A 326 -4.30 -0.17 30.12
C ALA A 326 -3.25 0.29 29.10
N ILE A 327 -3.59 0.34 27.81
CA ILE A 327 -2.69 0.81 26.74
C ILE A 327 -2.41 2.32 26.92
N ARG A 328 -3.44 3.16 27.10
CA ARG A 328 -3.28 4.60 27.40
C ARG A 328 -2.53 4.87 28.71
N LYS A 329 -2.71 4.02 29.73
CA LYS A 329 -2.02 4.14 31.03
C LYS A 329 -0.54 3.76 30.90
N ALA A 330 -0.21 2.74 30.09
CA ALA A 330 1.17 2.38 29.78
C ALA A 330 1.88 3.49 28.98
N MET A 331 1.17 4.17 28.07
CA MET A 331 1.73 5.25 27.26
C MET A 331 1.89 6.58 28.00
N LYS A 332 1.05 6.87 29.01
CA LYS A 332 1.21 8.07 29.86
C LYS A 332 2.46 8.05 30.73
N GLY A 333 3.10 6.90 30.94
CA GLY A 333 4.34 6.77 31.70
C GLY A 333 5.61 7.17 30.94
N PHE A 334 5.53 7.42 29.62
CA PHE A 334 6.70 7.68 28.77
C PHE A 334 6.91 9.16 28.41
N PHE A 335 5.99 10.06 28.80
CA PHE A 335 6.24 11.50 28.71
C PHE A 335 7.08 11.94 29.91
N ILE A 336 8.40 11.94 29.74
CA ILE A 336 9.30 12.71 30.60
C ILE A 336 8.91 14.17 30.41
N THR A 337 8.36 14.77 31.48
CA THR A 337 8.22 16.22 31.56
C THR A 337 9.62 16.81 31.52
N THR A 338 9.88 17.65 30.53
CA THR A 338 11.10 18.45 30.46
C THR A 338 11.23 19.26 31.74
N PRO A 339 12.37 19.19 32.46
CA PRO A 339 12.60 20.12 33.55
C PRO A 339 12.74 21.52 32.95
N ALA A 340 11.88 22.43 33.40
CA ALA A 340 12.15 23.84 33.27
C ALA A 340 13.37 24.14 34.15
N ASP A 341 14.53 24.38 33.54
CA ASP A 341 15.62 25.06 34.22
C ASP A 341 16.38 25.95 33.22
N GLY A 342 16.21 27.25 33.42
CA GLY A 342 17.02 28.26 32.78
C GLY A 342 18.39 28.31 33.43
N ARG A 343 19.46 28.13 32.65
CA ARG A 343 20.78 28.65 32.96
C ARG A 343 21.48 29.11 31.67
N THR A 344 21.75 30.40 31.64
CA THR A 344 22.77 31.07 30.83
C THR A 344 24.16 30.53 31.18
N GLY A 345 25.00 30.26 30.18
CA GLY A 345 26.40 29.91 30.40
C GLY A 345 27.13 29.49 29.13
N ASP A 346 27.83 30.46 28.54
CA ASP A 346 29.11 30.39 27.84
C ASP A 346 29.35 29.39 26.67
N VAL A 347 29.60 30.02 25.51
CA VAL A 347 30.17 29.47 24.29
C VAL A 347 31.69 29.27 24.46
N PRO A 348 32.26 28.16 23.96
CA PRO A 348 33.60 28.19 23.40
C PRO A 348 33.60 27.88 21.89
N THR A 349 34.21 28.81 21.17
CA THR A 349 34.66 28.76 19.79
C THR A 349 35.75 27.71 19.57
N GLN A 350 35.53 26.77 18.63
CA GLN A 350 36.43 26.30 17.55
C GLN A 350 36.23 24.80 17.23
N PRO A 351 36.22 24.40 15.95
CA PRO A 351 36.18 23.00 15.55
C PRO A 351 37.60 22.42 15.37
N PRO A 352 37.83 21.12 15.66
CA PRO A 352 39.09 20.49 15.33
C PRO A 352 39.17 20.16 13.84
N SER A 353 40.13 20.81 13.20
CA SER A 353 40.75 20.45 11.94
C SER A 353 41.55 19.15 12.09
N SER A 354 41.17 18.09 11.37
CA SER A 354 42.09 17.15 10.71
C SER A 354 41.30 15.96 10.15
N TYR A 355 41.27 15.80 8.83
CA TYR A 355 41.34 14.52 8.09
C TYR A 355 40.99 14.77 6.62
N LEU A 356 41.93 15.38 5.88
CA LEU A 356 41.98 15.36 4.42
C LEU A 356 43.45 15.41 4.00
N GLN A 357 43.75 14.70 2.89
CA GLN A 357 45.06 14.35 2.29
C GLN A 357 45.63 13.02 2.79
N ALA A 358 46.05 12.07 1.96
CA ALA A 358 46.08 11.85 0.51
C ALA A 358 46.13 10.30 0.32
N VAL A 359 45.83 9.71 -0.83
CA VAL A 359 46.82 9.44 -1.90
C VAL A 359 46.10 9.30 -3.25
N GLN A 360 46.62 10.05 -4.22
CA GLN A 360 46.36 9.97 -5.65
C GLN A 360 47.26 8.91 -6.31
N VAL A 361 46.69 8.25 -7.33
CA VAL A 361 47.28 7.93 -8.65
C VAL A 361 48.48 6.97 -8.70
N THR A 362 48.27 5.84 -9.38
CA THR A 362 49.23 5.32 -10.36
C THR A 362 48.49 4.90 -11.63
N ARG A 363 49.21 5.09 -12.74
CA ARG A 363 48.83 5.05 -14.16
C ARG A 363 48.17 3.76 -14.65
#